data_AF-A0A838UE86-F1
#
_entry.id   AF-A0A838UE86-F1
#
_cell.length_a   1.000
_cell.length_b   1.000
_cell.length_c   1.000
_cell.angle_alpha   90.00
_cell.angle_beta   90.00
_cell.angle_gamma   90.00
#
_symmetry.space_group_name_H-M   'P 1'
#
loop_
_entity.id
_entity.type
_entity.pdbx_description
1 polymer ?
#
loop_
_entity_poly.entity_id
_entity_poly.type
_entity_poly.pdbx_seq_one_letter_code
_entity_poly.pdbx_strand_id
1 'polypeptide(L)'
;EEKHLLNDFIRVNGKQQLLFRLAAAMLENPDGIISEVLYPVIGEARLRALVEEAKNTGVYQQSVQIRVTASYSYHYRQILPPLLEVLRFRSNNEQYQPLLDALTLIKQYMPRKSAYYPKKLNLPLDDVIPKQWQEWVYQADERGAPHIRRSRYEVCVLQTLGDRLRCKEIWIEGADRYRNPLEDLPADFSAKRQLYYEALKLPLSGREFVKHLKEQMRQMLQTLNDTLPDNEAVEILSKAGGWIKVRPYDRQAEPLNLRYLKGHIKQRWWMTDLLDVLKEVDLRVGFTNSFARLC
;
A
#
# COMPACT_ATOMS: atom_id res chain seq x y z
N GLU A 1 20.39 17.29 4.71
CA GLU A 1 19.54 17.28 5.93
C GLU A 1 18.28 16.39 5.83
N GLU A 2 17.65 16.24 4.65
CA GLU A 2 16.44 15.39 4.48
C GLU A 2 16.58 13.89 4.81
N LYS A 3 17.79 13.31 4.66
CA LYS A 3 18.05 11.90 4.99
C LYS A 3 18.30 11.64 6.48
N HIS A 4 18.59 12.67 7.29
CA HIS A 4 18.95 12.47 8.70
C HIS A 4 17.72 12.17 9.56
N LEU A 5 16.63 12.92 9.42
CA LEU A 5 15.47 12.78 10.31
C LEU A 5 14.62 11.52 10.08
N LEU A 6 14.63 10.92 8.88
CA LEU A 6 13.96 9.63 8.65
C LEU A 6 14.76 8.45 9.22
N ASN A 7 16.09 8.60 9.34
CA ASN A 7 16.97 7.61 9.94
C ASN A 7 16.99 7.70 11.47
N ASP A 8 16.52 8.81 12.06
CA ASP A 8 16.52 9.01 13.52
C ASP A 8 15.40 8.26 14.25
N PHE A 9 14.47 7.62 13.52
CA PHE A 9 13.39 6.84 14.13
C PHE A 9 13.76 5.35 14.17
N ILE A 10 14.38 4.95 15.28
CA ILE A 10 14.68 3.56 15.60
C ILE A 10 13.36 2.79 15.73
N ARG A 11 12.99 2.00 14.70
CA ARG A 11 11.90 1.03 14.80
C ARG A 11 12.41 -0.29 15.37
N VAL A 12 11.87 -0.72 16.51
CA VAL A 12 12.15 -2.05 17.06
C VAL A 12 11.25 -3.08 16.37
N ASN A 13 11.86 -3.95 15.56
CA ASN A 13 11.17 -5.06 14.90
C ASN A 13 10.87 -6.21 15.88
N GLY A 14 9.77 -6.95 15.66
CA GLY A 14 9.45 -8.17 16.43
C GLY A 14 8.76 -7.95 17.78
N LYS A 15 8.05 -6.82 17.96
CA LYS A 15 7.41 -6.40 19.23
C LYS A 15 6.53 -7.47 19.89
N GLN A 16 5.73 -8.21 19.10
CA GLN A 16 4.87 -9.28 19.64
C GLN A 16 5.68 -10.42 20.26
N GLN A 17 6.77 -10.82 19.62
CA GLN A 17 7.63 -11.89 20.14
C GLN A 17 8.47 -11.42 21.34
N LEU A 18 8.81 -10.13 21.39
CA LEU A 18 9.45 -9.50 22.54
C LEU A 18 8.50 -9.43 23.75
N LEU A 19 7.24 -9.06 23.54
CA LEU A 19 6.20 -9.07 24.58
C LEU A 19 5.93 -10.49 25.10
N PHE A 20 5.90 -11.49 24.21
CA PHE A 20 5.75 -12.89 24.60
C PHE A 20 6.91 -13.35 25.49
N ARG A 21 8.16 -13.01 25.13
CA ARG A 21 9.35 -13.34 25.94
C ARG A 21 9.38 -12.63 27.28
N LEU A 22 8.95 -11.36 27.34
CA LEU A 22 8.77 -10.63 28.61
C LEU A 22 7.75 -11.35 29.50
N ALA A 23 6.56 -11.63 28.96
CA ALA A 23 5.49 -12.27 29.71
C ALA A 23 5.89 -13.66 30.22
N ALA A 24 6.56 -14.47 29.39
CA ALA A 24 7.08 -15.77 29.80
C ALA A 24 8.10 -15.65 30.95
N ALA A 25 9.09 -14.76 30.82
CA ALA A 25 10.12 -14.57 31.84
C ALA A 25 9.55 -14.05 33.18
N MET A 26 8.54 -13.18 33.12
CA MET A 26 7.84 -12.66 34.31
C MET A 26 6.97 -13.71 34.99
N LEU A 27 6.35 -14.63 34.22
CA LEU A 27 5.56 -15.72 34.76
C LEU A 27 6.43 -16.83 35.38
N GLU A 28 7.61 -17.09 34.82
CA GLU A 28 8.57 -18.05 35.36
C GLU A 28 9.26 -17.56 36.64
N ASN A 29 9.45 -16.23 36.77
CA ASN A 29 10.12 -15.62 37.93
C ASN A 29 9.33 -14.41 38.44
N PRO A 30 8.20 -14.63 39.15
CA PRO A 30 7.29 -13.57 39.56
C PRO A 30 7.90 -12.55 40.54
N ASP A 31 8.78 -13.01 41.44
CA ASP A 31 9.44 -12.16 42.45
C ASP A 31 10.90 -11.81 42.08
N GLY A 32 11.31 -12.11 40.84
CA GLY A 32 12.69 -11.91 40.40
C GLY A 32 13.06 -10.45 40.16
N ILE A 33 14.32 -10.10 40.40
CA ILE A 33 14.82 -8.74 40.15
C ILE A 33 14.85 -8.49 38.63
N ILE A 34 14.21 -7.41 38.19
CA ILE A 34 14.05 -7.05 36.76
C ILE A 34 15.37 -7.09 35.98
N SER A 35 16.45 -6.56 36.55
CA SER A 35 17.77 -6.52 35.91
C SER A 35 18.39 -7.90 35.71
N GLU A 36 18.02 -8.88 36.53
CA GLU A 36 18.55 -10.24 36.48
C GLU A 36 17.70 -11.16 35.62
N VAL A 37 16.39 -10.91 35.55
CA VAL A 37 15.44 -11.75 34.79
C VAL A 37 15.22 -11.23 33.37
N LEU A 38 15.05 -9.91 33.18
CA LEU A 38 14.59 -9.35 31.91
C LEU A 38 15.72 -8.85 30.99
N TYR A 39 16.79 -8.29 31.56
CA TYR A 39 17.90 -7.76 30.76
C TYR A 39 18.70 -8.83 30.02
N PRO A 40 18.96 -10.04 30.58
CA PRO A 40 19.63 -11.10 29.83
C PRO A 40 18.82 -11.62 28.64
N VAL A 41 17.48 -11.58 28.72
CA VAL A 41 16.58 -12.14 27.69
C VAL A 41 16.44 -11.20 26.48
N ILE A 42 16.46 -9.88 26.71
CA ILE A 42 16.12 -8.87 25.68
C ILE A 42 17.26 -7.88 25.41
N GLY A 43 18.11 -7.62 26.41
CA GLY A 43 19.14 -6.59 26.40
C GLY A 43 18.58 -5.22 26.79
N GLU A 44 19.24 -4.54 27.73
CA GLU A 44 18.85 -3.21 28.22
C GLU A 44 18.75 -2.17 27.08
N ALA A 45 19.67 -2.20 26.11
CA ALA A 45 19.68 -1.31 24.97
C ALA A 45 18.39 -1.40 24.12
N ARG A 46 17.81 -2.60 23.97
CA ARG A 46 16.56 -2.79 23.23
C ARG A 46 15.34 -2.30 23.98
N LEU A 47 15.31 -2.46 25.31
CA LEU A 47 14.24 -1.90 26.15
C LEU A 47 14.27 -0.37 26.13
N ARG A 48 15.46 0.23 26.23
CA ARG A 48 15.64 1.68 26.09
C ARG A 48 15.20 2.16 24.71
N ALA A 49 15.60 1.48 23.64
CA ALA A 49 15.16 1.80 22.28
C ALA A 49 13.64 1.69 22.11
N LEU A 50 12.99 0.71 22.74
CA LEU A 50 11.53 0.53 22.71
C LEU A 50 10.80 1.67 23.44
N VAL A 51 11.33 2.11 24.58
CA VAL A 51 10.81 3.26 25.33
C VAL A 51 10.97 4.55 24.54
N GLU A 52 12.13 4.78 23.94
CA GLU A 52 12.38 5.96 23.08
C GLU A 52 11.51 5.93 21.81
N GLU A 53 11.33 4.77 21.18
CA GLU A 53 10.39 4.62 20.06
C GLU A 53 8.95 4.96 20.49
N ALA A 54 8.50 4.46 21.64
CA ALA A 54 7.15 4.72 22.15
C ALA A 54 6.93 6.21 22.46
N LYS A 55 7.91 6.86 23.11
CA LYS A 55 7.88 8.31 23.36
C LYS A 55 7.86 9.12 22.05
N ASN A 56 8.62 8.67 21.05
CA ASN A 56 8.79 9.38 19.79
C ASN A 56 7.72 9.05 18.73
N THR A 57 6.88 8.03 18.93
CA THR A 57 5.84 7.66 17.94
C THR A 57 4.80 8.77 17.76
N GLY A 58 4.40 9.46 18.83
CA GLY A 58 3.51 10.62 18.75
C GLY A 58 4.17 11.80 18.02
N VAL A 59 5.44 12.07 18.33
CA VAL A 59 6.24 13.12 17.68
C VAL A 59 6.46 12.83 16.19
N TYR A 60 6.69 11.57 15.83
CA TYR A 60 6.80 11.13 14.44
C TYR A 60 5.51 11.42 13.67
N GLN A 61 4.36 10.98 14.19
CA GLN A 61 3.07 11.22 13.54
C GLN A 61 2.79 12.72 13.36
N GLN A 62 3.08 13.53 14.38
CA GLN A 62 2.96 15.00 14.30
C GLN A 62 3.89 15.62 13.25
N SER A 63 5.15 15.17 13.18
CA SER A 63 6.11 15.66 12.19
C SER A 63 5.69 15.34 10.74
N VAL A 64 5.17 14.13 10.52
CA VAL A 64 4.62 13.70 9.22
C VAL A 64 3.42 14.56 8.85
N GLN A 65 2.48 14.74 9.78
CA GLN A 65 1.29 15.57 9.60
C GLN A 65 1.64 17.02 9.21
N ILE A 66 2.59 17.64 9.91
CA ILE A 66 3.07 19.01 9.61
C ILE A 66 3.67 19.07 8.20
N ARG A 67 4.57 18.14 7.87
CA ARG A 67 5.27 18.13 6.57
C ARG A 67 4.30 17.90 5.41
N VAL A 68 3.41 16.92 5.51
CA VAL A 68 2.41 16.63 4.48
C VAL A 68 1.50 17.83 4.27
N THR A 69 1.04 18.48 5.34
CA THR A 69 0.18 19.66 5.22
C THR A 69 0.90 20.85 4.62
N ALA A 70 2.16 21.09 4.98
CA ALA A 70 2.96 22.16 4.42
C ALA A 70 3.18 21.95 2.92
N SER A 71 3.61 20.75 2.52
CA SER A 71 3.82 20.37 1.13
C SER A 71 2.53 20.49 0.31
N TYR A 72 1.42 19.99 0.84
CA TYR A 72 0.11 20.13 0.21
C TYR A 72 -0.30 21.60 0.04
N SER A 73 -0.25 22.38 1.12
CA SER A 73 -0.74 23.77 1.12
C SER A 73 0.06 24.67 0.19
N TYR A 74 1.38 24.42 0.07
CA TYR A 74 2.28 25.27 -0.70
C TYR A 74 2.36 24.87 -2.18
N HIS A 75 2.40 23.57 -2.50
CA HIS A 75 2.61 23.10 -3.88
C HIS A 75 1.36 22.50 -4.52
N TYR A 76 0.75 21.51 -3.88
CA TYR A 76 -0.23 20.65 -4.55
C TYR A 76 -1.65 21.22 -4.55
N ARG A 77 -2.00 22.04 -3.55
CA ARG A 77 -3.33 22.62 -3.41
C ARG A 77 -3.74 23.48 -4.62
N GLN A 78 -2.78 24.08 -5.32
CA GLN A 78 -3.04 24.91 -6.50
C GLN A 78 -3.48 24.11 -7.72
N ILE A 79 -3.05 22.86 -7.82
CA ILE A 79 -3.35 21.96 -8.95
C ILE A 79 -4.67 21.21 -8.71
N LEU A 80 -5.13 21.12 -7.46
CA LEU A 80 -6.31 20.34 -7.12
C LEU A 80 -7.62 20.86 -7.77
N PRO A 81 -7.91 22.17 -7.83
CA PRO A 81 -9.14 22.66 -8.45
C PRO A 81 -9.36 22.20 -9.90
N PRO A 82 -8.42 22.41 -10.85
CA PRO A 82 -8.63 21.95 -12.23
C PRO A 82 -8.75 20.43 -12.33
N LEU A 83 -8.06 19.68 -11.45
CA LEU A 83 -8.20 18.21 -11.40
C LEU A 83 -9.61 17.79 -10.97
N LEU A 84 -10.17 18.40 -9.93
CA LEU A 84 -11.53 18.10 -9.46
C LEU A 84 -12.63 18.60 -10.41
N GLU A 85 -12.30 19.46 -11.38
CA GLU A 85 -13.21 19.87 -12.45
C GLU A 85 -13.31 18.85 -13.56
N VAL A 86 -12.18 18.26 -13.96
CA VAL A 86 -12.09 17.30 -15.05
C VAL A 86 -12.42 15.89 -14.59
N LEU A 87 -11.90 15.46 -13.44
CA LEU A 87 -12.04 14.10 -12.95
C LEU A 87 -13.41 13.86 -12.32
N ARG A 88 -14.11 12.84 -12.82
CA ARG A 88 -15.41 12.41 -12.30
C ARG A 88 -15.24 11.12 -11.51
N PHE A 89 -15.27 11.26 -10.19
CA PHE A 89 -15.16 10.15 -9.25
C PHE A 89 -16.52 9.47 -9.06
N ARG A 90 -16.53 8.14 -9.05
CA ARG A 90 -17.71 7.30 -8.85
C ARG A 90 -17.36 6.15 -7.91
N SER A 91 -18.38 5.54 -7.33
CA SER A 91 -18.27 4.31 -6.56
C SER A 91 -19.48 3.42 -6.82
N ASN A 92 -19.27 2.10 -6.79
CA ASN A 92 -20.34 1.12 -6.90
C ASN A 92 -20.89 0.71 -5.52
N ASN A 93 -20.28 1.21 -4.44
CA ASN A 93 -20.63 0.88 -3.07
C ASN A 93 -21.08 2.15 -2.34
N GLU A 94 -22.29 2.11 -1.77
CA GLU A 94 -22.90 3.23 -1.06
C GLU A 94 -22.10 3.65 0.19
N GLN A 95 -21.31 2.74 0.76
CA GLN A 95 -20.45 3.03 1.91
C GLN A 95 -19.45 4.16 1.64
N TYR A 96 -19.05 4.40 0.38
CA TYR A 96 -18.09 5.43 0.02
C TYR A 96 -18.73 6.74 -0.46
N GLN A 97 -20.06 6.89 -0.39
CA GLN A 97 -20.75 8.15 -0.67
C GLN A 97 -20.25 9.32 0.20
N PRO A 98 -20.01 9.16 1.52
CA PRO A 98 -19.48 10.24 2.34
C PRO A 98 -18.16 10.82 1.82
N LEU A 99 -17.31 9.99 1.17
CA LEU A 99 -16.05 10.42 0.59
C LEU A 99 -16.26 11.21 -0.72
N LEU A 100 -17.25 10.85 -1.54
CA LEU A 100 -17.63 11.63 -2.72
C LEU A 100 -18.27 12.98 -2.33
N ASP A 101 -19.08 12.99 -1.26
CA ASP A 101 -19.64 14.22 -0.68
C ASP A 101 -18.53 15.12 -0.15
N ALA A 102 -17.52 14.55 0.53
CA ALA A 102 -16.33 15.27 0.99
C ALA A 102 -15.60 15.98 -0.17
N LEU A 103 -15.40 15.28 -1.31
CA LEU A 103 -14.76 15.85 -2.48
C LEU A 103 -15.59 16.98 -3.10
N THR A 104 -16.91 16.82 -3.12
CA THR A 104 -17.84 17.85 -3.59
C THR A 104 -17.76 19.11 -2.73
N LEU A 105 -17.72 18.94 -1.40
CA LEU A 105 -17.54 20.03 -0.44
C LEU A 105 -16.18 20.71 -0.61
N ILE A 106 -15.09 19.95 -0.78
CA ILE A 106 -13.77 20.52 -1.06
C ILE A 106 -13.82 21.38 -2.31
N LYS A 107 -14.39 20.87 -3.41
CA LYS A 107 -14.53 21.60 -4.67
C LYS A 107 -15.34 22.89 -4.50
N GLN A 108 -16.46 22.85 -3.76
CA GLN A 108 -17.30 24.02 -3.52
C GLN A 108 -16.59 25.11 -2.69
N TYR A 109 -15.77 24.72 -1.72
CA TYR A 109 -15.11 25.65 -0.80
C TYR A 109 -13.72 26.08 -1.28
N MET A 110 -13.12 25.40 -2.26
CA MET A 110 -11.79 25.70 -2.82
C MET A 110 -11.56 27.19 -3.12
N PRO A 111 -12.48 27.91 -3.80
CA PRO A 111 -12.30 29.33 -4.12
C PRO A 111 -12.25 30.26 -2.90
N ARG A 112 -12.73 29.81 -1.73
CA ARG A 112 -12.79 30.65 -0.54
C ARG A 112 -11.40 30.82 0.07
N LYS A 113 -11.09 32.02 0.57
CA LYS A 113 -9.82 32.35 1.24
C LYS A 113 -9.75 31.94 2.72
N SER A 114 -10.88 31.59 3.33
CA SER A 114 -10.92 31.15 4.73
C SER A 114 -10.05 29.90 4.93
N ALA A 115 -9.25 29.87 6.00
CA ALA A 115 -8.47 28.70 6.41
C ALA A 115 -9.35 27.59 7.05
N TYR A 116 -10.60 27.91 7.39
CA TYR A 116 -11.51 27.04 8.14
C TYR A 116 -12.86 26.87 7.44
N TYR A 117 -13.49 25.70 7.65
CA TYR A 117 -14.85 25.44 7.19
C TYR A 117 -15.88 26.05 8.16
N PRO A 118 -17.05 26.53 7.69
CA PRO A 118 -18.07 27.07 8.58
C PRO A 118 -18.51 26.06 9.66
N LYS A 119 -18.62 26.49 10.92
CA LYS A 119 -19.00 25.61 12.05
C LYS A 119 -20.35 24.91 11.90
N LYS A 120 -21.28 25.50 11.14
CA LYS A 120 -22.62 24.93 10.88
C LYS A 120 -22.64 23.95 9.70
N LEU A 121 -21.53 23.82 8.98
CA LEU A 121 -21.44 22.91 7.84
C LEU A 121 -21.26 21.48 8.36
N ASN A 122 -22.13 20.57 7.93
CA ASN A 122 -21.96 19.15 8.21
C ASN A 122 -20.88 18.59 7.28
N LEU A 123 -19.70 18.30 7.83
CA LEU A 123 -18.59 17.70 7.09
C LEU A 123 -18.57 16.19 7.36
N PRO A 124 -18.51 15.35 6.33
CA PRO A 124 -18.35 13.92 6.54
C PRO A 124 -16.95 13.64 7.11
N LEU A 125 -16.92 13.05 8.31
CA LEU A 125 -15.72 12.65 9.04
C LEU A 125 -15.59 11.13 9.13
N ASP A 126 -16.72 10.47 9.41
CA ASP A 126 -16.82 9.02 9.49
C ASP A 126 -16.65 8.40 8.11
N ASP A 127 -15.89 7.31 8.05
CA ASP A 127 -15.49 6.60 6.81
C ASP A 127 -14.71 7.44 5.76
N VAL A 128 -14.48 8.72 6.05
CA VAL A 128 -13.69 9.65 5.23
C VAL A 128 -12.30 9.91 5.82
N ILE A 129 -12.23 10.11 7.14
CA ILE A 129 -10.99 10.44 7.83
C ILE A 129 -10.56 9.24 8.68
N PRO A 130 -9.30 8.76 8.56
CA PRO A 130 -8.78 7.74 9.44
C PRO A 130 -8.93 8.15 10.91
N LYS A 131 -9.40 7.24 11.77
CA LYS A 131 -9.65 7.52 13.21
C LYS A 131 -8.45 8.20 13.91
N GLN A 132 -7.24 7.77 13.59
CA GLN A 132 -5.99 8.32 14.13
C GLN A 132 -5.76 9.80 13.78
N TRP A 133 -6.43 10.32 12.75
CA TRP A 133 -6.23 11.66 12.20
C TRP A 133 -7.42 12.58 12.47
N GLN A 134 -8.51 12.07 13.06
CA GLN A 134 -9.72 12.84 13.33
C GLN A 134 -9.43 14.02 14.27
N GLU A 135 -8.68 13.81 15.36
CA GLU A 135 -8.30 14.88 16.29
C GLU A 135 -7.42 15.95 15.62
N TRP A 136 -6.53 15.52 14.73
CA TRP A 136 -5.59 16.41 14.06
C TRP A 136 -6.26 17.42 13.13
N VAL A 137 -7.40 17.07 12.56
CA VAL A 137 -8.15 17.94 11.63
C VAL A 137 -8.74 19.16 12.35
N TYR A 138 -8.97 19.06 13.66
CA TYR A 138 -9.41 20.16 14.50
C TYR A 138 -8.24 21.06 14.92
N GLN A 139 -8.55 22.35 15.02
CA GLN A 139 -7.72 23.35 15.65
C GLN A 139 -8.62 24.21 16.54
N ALA A 140 -8.20 24.45 17.78
CA ALA A 140 -8.91 25.35 18.67
C ALA A 140 -8.91 26.77 18.08
N ASP A 141 -10.06 27.41 18.04
CA ASP A 141 -10.18 28.83 17.70
C ASP A 141 -9.76 29.73 18.88
N GLU A 142 -9.80 31.05 18.68
CA GLU A 142 -9.48 32.04 19.71
C GLU A 142 -10.33 31.91 20.99
N ARG A 143 -11.47 31.21 20.93
CA ARG A 143 -12.39 30.96 22.05
C ARG A 143 -12.25 29.54 22.61
N GLY A 144 -11.26 28.77 22.15
CA GLY A 144 -11.02 27.39 22.57
C GLY A 144 -11.98 26.37 21.95
N ALA A 145 -12.87 26.75 21.05
CA ALA A 145 -13.81 25.82 20.43
C ALA A 145 -13.14 25.08 19.25
N PRO A 146 -13.38 23.76 19.09
CA PRO A 146 -12.81 22.99 18.01
C PRO A 146 -13.34 23.48 16.66
N HIS A 147 -12.43 23.73 15.72
CA HIS A 147 -12.74 24.21 14.39
C HIS A 147 -11.95 23.44 13.34
N ILE A 148 -12.61 22.96 12.30
CA ILE A 148 -11.97 22.17 11.26
C ILE A 148 -11.13 23.06 10.34
N ARG A 149 -9.83 22.79 10.28
CA ARG A 149 -8.91 23.45 9.35
C ARG A 149 -8.98 22.78 7.99
N ARG A 150 -9.24 23.59 6.96
CA ARG A 150 -9.48 23.10 5.59
C ARG A 150 -8.31 22.31 5.02
N SER A 151 -7.10 22.83 5.13
CA SER A 151 -5.92 22.16 4.57
C SER A 151 -5.70 20.78 5.18
N ARG A 152 -5.98 20.59 6.48
CA ARG A 152 -5.84 19.29 7.15
C ARG A 152 -6.93 18.32 6.70
N TYR A 153 -8.18 18.78 6.65
CA TYR A 153 -9.30 18.00 6.14
C TYR A 153 -9.07 17.56 4.68
N GLU A 154 -8.69 18.49 3.81
CA GLU A 154 -8.40 18.24 2.40
C GLU A 154 -7.31 17.16 2.24
N VAL A 155 -6.20 17.23 2.99
CA VAL A 155 -5.15 16.20 2.98
C VAL A 155 -5.68 14.82 3.38
N CYS A 156 -6.47 14.74 4.46
CA CYS A 156 -7.04 13.48 4.92
C CYS A 156 -7.94 12.86 3.84
N VAL A 157 -8.82 13.67 3.25
CA VAL A 157 -9.72 13.23 2.18
C VAL A 157 -8.94 12.71 0.97
N LEU A 158 -7.90 13.42 0.54
CA LEU A 158 -7.08 13.03 -0.60
C LEU A 158 -6.28 11.74 -0.33
N GLN A 159 -5.82 11.54 0.89
CA GLN A 159 -5.16 10.30 1.28
C GLN A 159 -6.14 9.13 1.20
N THR A 160 -7.32 9.27 1.81
CA THR A 160 -8.36 8.23 1.74
C THR A 160 -8.77 7.98 0.30
N LEU A 161 -8.95 9.03 -0.52
CA LEU A 161 -9.22 8.90 -1.95
C LEU A 161 -8.12 8.09 -2.66
N GLY A 162 -6.84 8.38 -2.39
CA GLY A 162 -5.72 7.65 -2.96
C GLY A 162 -5.76 6.15 -2.62
N ASP A 163 -6.10 5.81 -1.37
CA ASP A 163 -6.24 4.41 -0.95
C ASP A 163 -7.44 3.74 -1.61
N ARG A 164 -8.58 4.42 -1.72
CA ARG A 164 -9.79 3.87 -2.37
C ARG A 164 -9.66 3.73 -3.88
N LEU A 165 -8.91 4.61 -4.54
CA LEU A 165 -8.56 4.48 -5.96
C LEU A 165 -7.66 3.25 -6.20
N ARG A 166 -6.72 2.97 -5.31
CA ARG A 166 -5.84 1.78 -5.42
C ARG A 166 -6.63 0.48 -5.34
N CYS A 167 -7.65 0.43 -4.50
CA CYS A 167 -8.53 -0.74 -4.34
C CYS A 167 -9.71 -0.75 -5.34
N LYS A 168 -9.81 0.24 -6.24
CA LYS A 168 -10.94 0.44 -7.18
C LYS A 168 -12.32 0.55 -6.51
N GLU A 169 -12.39 0.88 -5.22
CA GLU A 169 -13.64 1.16 -4.52
C GLU A 169 -14.21 2.52 -4.93
N ILE A 170 -13.31 3.46 -5.23
CA ILE A 170 -13.59 4.64 -6.02
C ILE A 170 -12.87 4.48 -7.36
N TRP A 171 -13.53 4.88 -8.42
CA TRP A 171 -13.01 4.84 -9.79
C TRP A 171 -13.31 6.15 -10.52
N ILE A 172 -12.65 6.38 -11.64
CA ILE A 172 -12.75 7.62 -12.42
C ILE A 172 -13.32 7.29 -13.79
N GLU A 173 -14.38 8.00 -14.20
CA GLU A 173 -14.95 7.87 -15.56
C GLU A 173 -13.87 8.16 -16.62
N GLY A 174 -13.70 7.26 -17.58
CA GLY A 174 -12.75 7.41 -18.69
C GLY A 174 -11.28 7.17 -18.33
N ALA A 175 -10.95 6.84 -17.08
CA ALA A 175 -9.62 6.35 -16.73
C ALA A 175 -9.45 4.89 -17.20
N ASP A 176 -8.22 4.48 -17.53
CA ASP A 176 -7.92 3.06 -17.83
C ASP A 176 -7.52 2.30 -16.56
N ARG A 177 -6.41 2.72 -15.92
CA ARG A 177 -5.91 2.10 -14.68
C ARG A 177 -6.91 2.13 -13.53
N TYR A 178 -7.65 3.23 -13.39
CA TYR A 178 -8.61 3.48 -12.31
C TYR A 178 -10.06 3.40 -12.80
N ARG A 179 -10.33 2.57 -13.80
CA ARG A 179 -11.69 2.35 -14.34
C ARG A 179 -12.58 1.57 -13.40
N ASN A 180 -13.88 1.57 -13.72
CA ASN A 180 -14.89 0.81 -13.00
C ASN A 180 -14.52 -0.69 -12.98
N PRO A 181 -14.39 -1.32 -11.79
CA PRO A 181 -14.06 -2.74 -11.71
C PRO A 181 -15.14 -3.66 -12.29
N LEU A 182 -16.38 -3.20 -12.42
CA LEU A 182 -17.45 -3.99 -13.05
C LEU A 182 -17.28 -4.11 -14.56
N GLU A 183 -16.56 -3.19 -15.21
CA GLU A 183 -16.26 -3.28 -16.64
C GLU A 183 -15.18 -4.33 -16.94
N ASP A 184 -14.46 -4.80 -15.92
CA ASP A 184 -13.51 -5.90 -16.05
C ASP A 184 -14.23 -7.28 -16.09
N LEU A 185 -15.54 -7.32 -15.82
CA LEU A 185 -16.35 -8.54 -15.86
C LEU A 185 -17.07 -8.70 -17.22
N PRO A 186 -17.29 -9.95 -17.68
CA PRO A 186 -18.18 -10.21 -18.81
C PRO A 186 -19.58 -9.62 -18.58
N ALA A 187 -20.20 -9.06 -19.62
CA ALA A 187 -21.53 -8.45 -19.51
C ALA A 187 -22.63 -9.44 -19.07
N ASP A 188 -22.45 -10.73 -19.33
CA ASP A 188 -23.31 -11.84 -18.95
C ASP A 188 -22.88 -12.52 -17.64
N PHE A 189 -21.91 -11.98 -16.90
CA PHE A 189 -21.41 -12.55 -15.65
C PHE A 189 -22.52 -12.81 -14.64
N SER A 190 -23.43 -11.86 -14.43
CA SER A 190 -24.54 -12.02 -13.47
C SER A 190 -25.46 -13.19 -13.84
N ALA A 191 -25.71 -13.41 -15.14
CA ALA A 191 -26.58 -14.48 -15.63
C ALA A 191 -25.87 -15.84 -15.66
N LYS A 192 -24.58 -15.87 -16.02
CA LYS A 192 -23.78 -17.09 -16.18
C LYS A 192 -22.80 -17.33 -15.04
N ARG A 193 -23.03 -16.69 -13.89
CA ARG A 193 -22.13 -16.76 -12.72
C ARG A 193 -21.78 -18.20 -12.37
N GLN A 194 -22.78 -19.08 -12.32
CA GLN A 194 -22.55 -20.48 -11.99
C GLN A 194 -21.64 -21.20 -13.01
N LEU A 195 -21.91 -21.02 -14.30
CA LEU A 195 -21.13 -21.60 -15.37
C LEU A 195 -19.65 -21.14 -15.35
N TYR A 196 -19.40 -19.86 -15.06
CA TYR A 196 -18.03 -19.34 -14.97
C TYR A 196 -17.27 -19.92 -13.77
N TYR A 197 -17.93 -20.03 -12.62
CA TYR A 197 -17.32 -20.60 -11.42
C TYR A 197 -17.01 -22.09 -11.60
N GLU A 198 -17.92 -22.85 -12.22
CA GLU A 198 -17.70 -24.25 -12.57
C GLU A 198 -16.52 -24.42 -13.55
N ALA A 199 -16.43 -23.59 -14.59
CA ALA A 199 -15.32 -23.61 -15.54
C ALA A 199 -13.96 -23.32 -14.90
N LEU A 200 -13.93 -22.41 -13.92
CA LEU A 200 -12.73 -22.08 -13.14
C LEU A 200 -12.46 -23.06 -11.99
N LYS A 201 -13.35 -24.04 -11.76
CA LYS A 201 -13.32 -24.96 -10.61
C LYS A 201 -13.28 -24.22 -9.27
N LEU A 202 -14.02 -23.12 -9.17
CA LEU A 202 -14.13 -22.29 -7.97
C LEU A 202 -15.52 -22.45 -7.32
N PRO A 203 -15.62 -22.44 -5.97
CA PRO A 203 -16.90 -22.48 -5.29
C PRO A 203 -17.62 -21.13 -5.38
N LEU A 204 -18.96 -21.17 -5.44
CA LEU A 204 -19.79 -19.96 -5.50
C LEU A 204 -19.72 -19.13 -4.23
N SER A 205 -19.49 -19.80 -3.09
CA SER A 205 -19.40 -19.18 -1.77
C SER A 205 -17.97 -18.76 -1.46
N GLY A 206 -17.78 -17.47 -1.19
CA GLY A 206 -16.48 -16.96 -0.73
C GLY A 206 -16.01 -17.58 0.59
N ARG A 207 -16.94 -18.00 1.48
CA ARG A 207 -16.58 -18.67 2.74
C ARG A 207 -16.00 -20.05 2.49
N GLU A 208 -16.56 -20.80 1.53
CA GLU A 208 -16.05 -22.11 1.14
C GLU A 208 -14.69 -21.99 0.45
N PHE A 209 -14.53 -21.02 -0.45
CA PHE A 209 -13.24 -20.71 -1.06
C PHE A 209 -12.15 -20.47 -0.01
N VAL A 210 -12.42 -19.59 0.95
CA VAL A 210 -11.47 -19.27 2.03
C VAL A 210 -11.19 -20.48 2.92
N LYS A 211 -12.20 -21.30 3.21
CA LYS A 211 -12.02 -22.54 3.99
C LYS A 211 -11.07 -23.49 3.25
N HIS A 212 -11.34 -23.76 1.98
CA HIS A 212 -10.51 -24.65 1.17
C HIS A 212 -9.07 -24.13 1.05
N LEU A 213 -8.89 -22.84 0.80
CA LEU A 213 -7.57 -22.21 0.73
C LEU A 213 -6.79 -22.35 2.04
N LYS A 214 -7.45 -22.18 3.19
CA LYS A 214 -6.82 -22.37 4.51
C LYS A 214 -6.43 -23.83 4.75
N GLU A 215 -7.26 -24.78 4.34
CA GLU A 215 -6.96 -26.21 4.43
C GLU A 215 -5.77 -26.58 3.54
N GLN A 216 -5.77 -26.15 2.28
CA GLN A 216 -4.62 -26.32 1.37
C GLN A 216 -3.35 -25.72 1.94
N MET A 217 -3.42 -24.49 2.48
CA MET A 217 -2.26 -23.83 3.08
C MET A 217 -1.71 -24.62 4.28
N ARG A 218 -2.59 -25.13 5.17
CA ARG A 218 -2.17 -25.96 6.31
C ARG A 218 -1.53 -27.26 5.86
N GLN A 219 -2.13 -27.93 4.88
CA GLN A 219 -1.58 -29.16 4.31
C GLN A 219 -0.21 -28.91 3.69
N MET A 220 -0.06 -27.87 2.86
CA MET A 220 1.22 -27.53 2.23
C MET A 220 2.30 -27.14 3.25
N LEU A 221 1.93 -26.41 4.31
CA LEU A 221 2.87 -26.10 5.40
C LEU A 221 3.29 -27.35 6.18
N GLN A 222 2.36 -28.28 6.41
CA GLN A 222 2.66 -29.54 7.05
C GLN A 222 3.57 -30.41 6.16
N THR A 223 3.24 -30.55 4.88
CA THR A 223 4.09 -31.24 3.90
C THR A 223 5.47 -30.60 3.80
N LEU A 224 5.57 -29.27 3.79
CA LEU A 224 6.85 -28.57 3.80
C LEU A 224 7.66 -28.90 5.05
N ASN A 225 7.03 -28.86 6.23
CA ASN A 225 7.67 -29.19 7.50
C ASN A 225 8.16 -30.65 7.53
N ASP A 226 7.34 -31.58 7.07
CA ASP A 226 7.63 -33.01 7.09
C ASP A 226 8.72 -33.39 6.07
N THR A 227 8.75 -32.72 4.92
CA THR A 227 9.78 -32.93 3.89
C THR A 227 11.06 -32.13 4.13
N LEU A 228 11.05 -31.17 5.05
CA LEU A 228 12.17 -30.27 5.30
C LEU A 228 13.52 -30.94 5.57
N PRO A 229 13.61 -32.06 6.32
CA PRO A 229 14.88 -32.75 6.55
C PRO A 229 15.53 -33.26 5.27
N ASP A 230 14.73 -33.63 4.27
CA ASP A 230 15.16 -34.27 3.03
C ASP A 230 15.00 -33.35 1.79
N ASN A 231 14.66 -32.07 2.00
CA ASN A 231 14.32 -31.15 0.91
C ASN A 231 15.56 -30.46 0.33
N GLU A 232 15.98 -30.85 -0.87
CA GLU A 232 17.11 -30.21 -1.56
C GLU A 232 16.85 -28.74 -1.98
N ALA A 233 15.58 -28.32 -2.05
CA ALA A 233 15.20 -26.99 -2.49
C ALA A 233 15.12 -25.96 -1.34
N VAL A 234 15.02 -26.40 -0.08
CA VAL A 234 14.89 -25.50 1.08
C VAL A 234 15.76 -26.01 2.23
N GLU A 235 16.74 -25.20 2.64
CA GLU A 235 17.71 -25.54 3.68
C GLU A 235 17.62 -24.53 4.84
N ILE A 236 17.54 -25.01 6.08
CA ILE A 236 17.63 -24.15 7.28
C ILE A 236 19.10 -23.99 7.68
N LEU A 237 19.59 -22.74 7.69
CA LEU A 237 20.99 -22.41 8.01
C LEU A 237 21.13 -21.91 9.46
N SER A 238 22.25 -22.24 10.10
CA SER A 238 22.57 -21.83 11.48
C SER A 238 23.18 -20.42 11.62
N LYS A 239 23.12 -19.58 10.57
CA LYS A 239 23.76 -18.25 10.54
C LYS A 239 22.85 -17.14 11.07
N ALA A 240 23.41 -16.26 11.91
CA ALA A 240 22.76 -15.02 12.32
C ALA A 240 22.63 -14.06 11.11
N GLY A 241 21.41 -13.96 10.55
CA GLY A 241 21.09 -13.04 9.45
C GLY A 241 20.34 -13.65 8.26
N GLY A 242 20.18 -14.97 8.20
CA GLY A 242 19.38 -15.63 7.17
C GLY A 242 19.22 -17.11 7.46
N TRP A 243 18.04 -17.48 7.94
CA TRP A 243 17.78 -18.81 8.50
C TRP A 243 17.27 -19.80 7.45
N ILE A 244 16.83 -19.31 6.29
CA ILE A 244 16.21 -20.13 5.24
C ILE A 244 16.91 -19.81 3.92
N LYS A 245 17.47 -20.84 3.29
CA LYS A 245 18.03 -20.78 1.95
C LYS A 245 17.09 -21.54 1.02
N VAL A 246 16.51 -20.81 0.07
CA VAL A 246 15.67 -21.39 -0.99
C VAL A 246 16.53 -21.49 -2.25
N ARG A 247 16.62 -22.69 -2.84
CA ARG A 247 17.31 -22.92 -4.10
C ARG A 247 16.63 -22.09 -5.20
N PRO A 248 17.40 -21.38 -6.05
CA PRO A 248 16.83 -20.69 -7.20
C PRO A 248 16.06 -21.66 -8.10
N TYR A 249 14.97 -21.19 -8.72
CA TYR A 249 14.27 -21.96 -9.72
C TYR A 249 15.20 -22.34 -10.86
N ASP A 250 15.09 -23.59 -11.33
CA ASP A 250 15.75 -23.99 -12.56
C ASP A 250 15.20 -23.14 -13.71
N ARG A 251 16.09 -22.83 -14.67
CA ARG A 251 15.71 -22.04 -15.84
C ARG A 251 14.58 -22.75 -16.58
N GLN A 252 13.45 -22.05 -16.74
CA GLN A 252 12.35 -22.56 -17.55
C GLN A 252 12.87 -22.94 -18.94
N ALA A 253 12.51 -24.14 -19.39
CA ALA A 253 12.83 -24.58 -20.74
C ALA A 253 12.25 -23.59 -21.75
N GLU A 254 13.02 -23.29 -22.79
CA GLU A 254 12.58 -22.34 -23.80
C GLU A 254 11.34 -22.91 -24.52
N PRO A 255 10.21 -22.19 -24.52
CA PRO A 255 9.00 -22.69 -25.17
C PRO A 255 9.23 -22.83 -26.68
N LEU A 256 8.73 -23.92 -27.27
CA LEU A 256 8.93 -24.23 -28.68
C LEU A 256 8.52 -23.06 -29.60
N ASN A 257 7.41 -22.40 -29.29
CA ASN A 257 6.91 -21.25 -30.04
C ASN A 257 7.90 -20.07 -30.05
N LEU A 258 8.62 -19.84 -28.95
CA LEU A 258 9.63 -18.79 -28.88
C LEU A 258 10.82 -19.12 -29.78
N ARG A 259 11.22 -20.40 -29.84
CA ARG A 259 12.27 -20.86 -30.76
C ARG A 259 11.84 -20.72 -32.23
N TYR A 260 10.61 -21.06 -32.57
CA TYR A 260 10.07 -20.83 -33.92
C TYR A 260 10.02 -19.35 -34.28
N LEU A 261 9.51 -18.51 -33.37
CA LEU A 261 9.44 -17.08 -33.56
C LEU A 261 10.83 -16.46 -33.76
N LYS A 262 11.81 -16.85 -32.93
CA LYS A 262 13.22 -16.45 -33.11
C LYS A 262 13.77 -16.90 -34.46
N GLY A 263 13.43 -18.10 -34.91
CA GLY A 263 13.78 -18.62 -36.24
C GLY A 263 13.22 -17.75 -37.36
N HIS A 264 11.93 -17.42 -37.30
CA HIS A 264 11.29 -16.57 -38.30
C HIS A 264 11.81 -15.13 -38.28
N ILE A 265 12.04 -14.55 -37.10
CA ILE A 265 12.67 -13.23 -36.97
C ILE A 265 14.06 -13.27 -37.61
N LYS A 266 14.86 -14.29 -37.31
CA LYS A 266 16.21 -14.43 -37.86
C LYS A 266 16.21 -14.66 -39.38
N GLN A 267 15.24 -15.39 -39.93
CA GLN A 267 15.11 -15.54 -41.38
C GLN A 267 14.74 -14.22 -42.07
N ARG A 268 13.85 -13.44 -41.45
CA ARG A 268 13.39 -12.17 -42.02
C ARG A 268 14.43 -11.05 -41.87
N TRP A 269 15.16 -11.03 -40.76
CA TRP A 269 16.11 -9.98 -40.36
C TRP A 269 17.43 -10.60 -39.89
N TRP A 270 18.14 -11.24 -40.81
CA TRP A 270 19.31 -12.07 -40.50
C TRP A 270 20.59 -11.32 -40.11
N MET A 271 20.69 -10.02 -40.46
CA MET A 271 21.88 -9.17 -40.23
C MET A 271 21.58 -7.86 -39.51
N THR A 272 20.36 -7.66 -39.02
CA THR A 272 20.00 -6.37 -38.40
C THR A 272 20.14 -6.50 -36.89
N ASP A 273 21.10 -5.79 -36.31
CA ASP A 273 21.17 -5.65 -34.85
C ASP A 273 19.89 -4.96 -34.37
N LEU A 274 19.35 -5.37 -33.22
CA LEU A 274 18.21 -4.70 -32.61
C LEU A 274 18.50 -3.22 -32.39
N LEU A 275 19.76 -2.87 -32.07
CA LEU A 275 20.22 -1.49 -31.94
C LEU A 275 20.18 -0.73 -33.27
N ASP A 276 20.50 -1.38 -34.39
CA ASP A 276 20.42 -0.76 -35.72
C ASP A 276 18.96 -0.52 -36.13
N VAL A 277 18.05 -1.45 -35.81
CA VAL A 277 16.61 -1.27 -36.03
C VAL A 277 16.08 -0.12 -35.16
N LEU A 278 16.44 -0.08 -33.88
CA LEU A 278 16.05 1.00 -32.97
C LEU A 278 16.57 2.36 -33.44
N LYS A 279 17.83 2.43 -33.89
CA LYS A 279 18.44 3.63 -34.46
C LYS A 279 17.74 4.08 -35.75
N GLU A 280 17.47 3.17 -36.68
CA GLU A 280 16.80 3.50 -37.93
C GLU A 280 15.36 3.99 -37.70
N VAL A 281 14.64 3.36 -36.78
CA VAL A 281 13.29 3.80 -36.38
C VAL A 281 13.35 5.17 -35.72
N ASP A 282 14.35 5.42 -34.87
CA ASP A 282 14.54 6.74 -34.26
C ASP A 282 14.90 7.80 -35.29
N LEU A 283 15.76 7.50 -36.26
CA LEU A 283 16.08 8.43 -37.36
C LEU A 283 14.85 8.78 -38.20
N ARG A 284 13.90 7.85 -38.38
CA ARG A 284 12.70 8.07 -39.20
C ARG A 284 11.57 8.77 -38.45
N VAL A 285 11.39 8.46 -37.17
CA VAL A 285 10.21 8.88 -36.38
C VAL A 285 10.59 9.94 -35.34
N GLY A 286 11.87 10.06 -35.00
CA GLY A 286 12.38 11.01 -34.01
C GLY A 286 11.81 10.75 -32.61
N PHE A 287 11.55 9.50 -32.25
CA PHE A 287 10.81 9.19 -31.02
C PHE A 287 11.62 9.56 -29.77
N THR A 288 12.96 9.52 -29.83
CA THR A 288 13.83 9.95 -28.72
C THR A 288 13.66 11.42 -28.36
N ASN A 289 13.24 12.28 -29.29
CA ASN A 289 12.90 13.68 -29.00
C ASN A 289 11.72 13.84 -28.04
N SER A 290 10.88 12.79 -27.91
CA SER A 290 9.77 12.76 -26.95
C SER A 290 10.24 12.43 -25.52
N PHE A 291 11.48 11.94 -25.35
CA PHE A 291 12.06 11.57 -24.06
C PHE A 291 12.99 12.68 -23.56
N ALA A 292 12.42 13.71 -22.95
CA ALA A 292 13.12 14.94 -22.52
C ALA A 292 14.23 14.78 -21.44
N ARG A 293 14.61 13.55 -21.02
CA ARG A 293 15.52 13.31 -19.87
C ARG A 293 16.45 12.09 -19.99
N LEU A 294 16.81 11.65 -21.19
CA LEU A 294 17.75 10.52 -21.37
C LEU A 294 19.21 10.95 -21.66
N CYS A 295 19.55 12.20 -21.41
CA CYS A 295 20.94 12.69 -21.35
C CYS A 295 21.31 13.05 -19.91
#